data_AF-A0A0F4QVE8-F1
#
_entry.id   AF-A0A0F4QVE8-F1
#
_cell.length_a   1.000
_cell.length_b   1.000
_cell.length_c   1.000
_cell.angle_alpha   90.00
_cell.angle_beta   90.00
_cell.angle_gamma   90.00
#
_symmetry.space_group_name_H-M   'P 1'
#
loop_
_entity.id
_entity.type
_entity.pdbx_description
1 polymer ?
#
loop_
_entity_poly.entity_id
_entity_poly.type
_entity_poly.pdbx_seq_one_letter_code
_entity_poly.pdbx_strand_id
1 'polypeptide(L)'
;MIAIRVDTRCGLGHFMRIKWLAKALLEQQQRVMMLVDADTVPARFYHDLDIELVEVPQQPDTASDARFALDVLAQRGLTASRWVVDGYGFDVQWEQLIRQTGASLLAMDDLARAHVADLVVDAKWQGAQTAVRYNGKLAQHSQTLLGPDYCILAPEYCQAQTDVRDGGLLFSLGGGGDWQVPTQWISRLLDMPPAGLENTPIQVVIGPKATNTEQLYTLAAQHSRLVLIEQATSLIGYYQRCGFFVGALGTSLYELAATQTPALSFSLAVNQDNELADLEALGHYLHIPDLLAQDKHKVTELIATLYSERKRVHQLCTKAAIKVDGLGAQRIAAALLNGTGAGLTALRDLNEQPQISWTLTDNLRLLPVTDVHINRYLSARNRSDNAWRMTITDRINEVEHYRWWFRQTRNSFVLLQDDEPLLYVWHQCTTIDGQVYLFGGWFAASDAVNFVHAQLILQWQLTLTGEAFPDAIWVAVINKQNRFVNLLNERAGFATLAEDEPGYKAVQQLFPGASHQDFNFVAKYPMRTDCE
;
A
#
# COMPACT_ATOMS: atom_id res chain seq x y z
N MET A 1 35.32 20.67 -1.74
CA MET A 1 34.14 20.40 -2.60
C MET A 1 33.51 19.06 -2.20
N ILE A 2 32.38 18.70 -2.78
CA ILE A 2 31.72 17.39 -2.61
C ILE A 2 31.86 16.60 -3.90
N ALA A 3 32.31 15.34 -3.79
CA ALA A 3 32.36 14.41 -4.91
C ALA A 3 31.28 13.33 -4.75
N ILE A 4 30.66 12.93 -5.85
CA ILE A 4 29.61 11.92 -5.87
C ILE A 4 29.99 10.85 -6.88
N ARG A 5 30.09 9.58 -6.50
CA ARG A 5 30.31 8.47 -7.43
C ARG A 5 29.02 7.64 -7.54
N VAL A 6 28.50 7.49 -8.76
CA VAL A 6 27.23 6.79 -9.02
C VAL A 6 27.46 5.66 -10.01
N ASP A 7 26.93 4.47 -9.73
CA ASP A 7 26.88 3.36 -10.68
C ASP A 7 25.68 3.54 -11.62
N THR A 8 25.97 3.63 -12.91
CA THR A 8 25.00 3.85 -13.97
C THR A 8 24.93 2.69 -14.97
N ARG A 9 25.65 1.59 -14.72
CA ARG A 9 25.70 0.40 -15.58
C ARG A 9 24.50 -0.53 -15.38
N CYS A 10 23.97 -0.60 -14.17
CA CYS A 10 22.77 -1.40 -13.87
C CYS A 10 21.45 -0.72 -14.28
N GLY A 11 21.53 0.54 -14.74
CA GLY A 11 20.41 1.36 -15.18
C GLY A 11 20.51 2.78 -14.63
N LEU A 12 19.57 3.65 -15.02
CA LEU A 12 19.58 5.06 -14.64
C LEU A 12 18.92 5.36 -13.28
N GLY A 13 18.48 4.34 -12.54
CA GLY A 13 17.77 4.52 -11.25
C GLY A 13 18.62 5.28 -10.22
N HIS A 14 19.85 4.82 -9.98
CA HIS A 14 20.79 5.47 -9.05
C HIS A 14 21.06 6.92 -9.47
N PHE A 15 21.35 7.15 -10.76
CA PHE A 15 21.57 8.49 -11.29
C PHE A 15 20.36 9.42 -11.10
N MET A 16 19.17 8.95 -11.48
CA MET A 16 17.94 9.74 -11.40
C MET A 16 17.56 10.10 -9.98
N ARG A 17 17.94 9.30 -9.00
CA ARG A 17 17.80 9.61 -7.57
C ARG A 17 18.89 10.60 -7.14
N ILE A 18 20.15 10.30 -7.40
CA ILE A 18 21.29 11.06 -6.88
C ILE A 18 21.42 12.46 -7.48
N LYS A 19 20.94 12.68 -8.71
CA LYS A 19 20.88 14.04 -9.28
C LYS A 19 20.06 15.01 -8.41
N TRP A 20 19.04 14.53 -7.69
CA TRP A 20 18.24 15.37 -6.81
C TRP A 20 18.95 15.67 -5.49
N LEU A 21 19.75 14.73 -4.97
CA LEU A 21 20.66 15.02 -3.87
C LEU A 21 21.74 16.04 -4.29
N ALA A 22 22.31 15.89 -5.48
CA ALA A 22 23.26 16.85 -6.03
C ALA A 22 22.64 18.25 -6.17
N LYS A 23 21.40 18.34 -6.69
CA LYS A 23 20.65 19.60 -6.74
C LYS A 23 20.47 20.21 -5.35
N ALA A 24 20.05 19.43 -4.36
CA ALA A 24 19.90 19.91 -2.98
C ALA A 24 21.23 20.44 -2.39
N LEU A 25 22.36 19.83 -2.74
CA LEU A 25 23.69 20.32 -2.32
C LEU A 25 24.09 21.61 -3.04
N LEU A 26 23.79 21.74 -4.34
CA LEU A 26 24.00 22.97 -5.10
C LEU A 26 23.17 24.14 -4.54
N GLU A 27 21.92 23.89 -4.15
CA GLU A 27 21.05 24.88 -3.49
C GLU A 27 21.61 25.36 -2.15
N GLN A 28 22.43 24.54 -1.48
CA GLN A 28 23.22 24.91 -0.28
C GLN A 28 24.59 25.52 -0.62
N GLN A 29 24.76 26.03 -1.85
CA GLN A 29 25.97 26.69 -2.36
C GLN A 29 27.23 25.81 -2.29
N GLN A 30 27.06 24.48 -2.33
CA GLN A 30 28.18 23.55 -2.36
C GLN A 30 28.65 23.33 -3.79
N ARG A 31 29.96 23.29 -4.00
CA ARG A 31 30.52 22.81 -5.26
C ARG A 31 30.44 21.28 -5.33
N VAL A 32 29.70 20.76 -6.30
CA VAL A 32 29.47 19.32 -6.51
C VAL A 32 30.11 18.88 -7.83
N MET A 33 30.85 17.77 -7.78
CA MET A 33 31.27 17.03 -8.97
C MET A 33 30.70 15.63 -8.92
N MET A 34 30.12 15.18 -10.02
CA MET A 34 29.53 13.85 -10.14
C MET A 34 30.34 12.99 -11.11
N LEU A 35 30.76 11.83 -10.63
CA LEU A 35 31.49 10.80 -11.36
C LEU A 35 30.52 9.68 -11.73
N VAL A 36 30.33 9.45 -13.03
CA VAL A 36 29.41 8.43 -13.59
C VAL A 36 30.15 7.51 -14.53
N ASP A 37 29.61 6.31 -14.78
CA ASP A 37 30.22 5.41 -15.76
C ASP A 37 30.16 6.00 -17.18
N ALA A 38 31.24 5.86 -17.94
CA ALA A 38 31.35 6.42 -19.30
C ALA A 38 30.22 5.95 -20.23
N ASP A 39 29.72 6.86 -21.08
CA ASP A 39 28.71 6.60 -22.12
C ASP A 39 27.34 6.09 -21.61
N THR A 40 27.03 6.26 -20.32
CA THR A 40 25.78 5.71 -19.74
C THR A 40 24.67 6.72 -19.51
N VAL A 41 24.97 8.02 -19.36
CA VAL A 41 24.00 9.05 -18.94
C VAL A 41 23.69 10.04 -20.07
N PRO A 42 22.48 10.01 -20.65
CA PRO A 42 22.06 10.99 -21.65
C PRO A 42 21.99 12.42 -21.11
N ALA A 43 22.49 13.40 -21.88
CA ALA A 43 22.54 14.82 -21.52
C ALA A 43 21.19 15.41 -21.05
N ARG A 44 20.08 14.96 -21.65
CA ARG A 44 18.73 15.40 -21.29
C ARG A 44 18.38 15.24 -19.81
N PHE A 45 19.06 14.36 -19.06
CA PHE A 45 18.73 14.12 -17.65
C PHE A 45 19.41 15.08 -16.68
N TYR A 46 20.44 15.81 -17.12
CA TYR A 46 21.22 16.72 -16.28
C TYR A 46 21.52 18.08 -16.88
N HIS A 47 21.20 18.33 -18.16
CA HIS A 47 21.45 19.63 -18.80
C HIS A 47 20.79 20.82 -18.09
N ASP A 48 19.70 20.57 -17.36
CA ASP A 48 18.99 21.58 -16.56
C ASP A 48 19.63 21.83 -15.18
N LEU A 49 20.71 21.11 -14.85
CA LEU A 49 21.40 21.19 -13.57
C LEU A 49 22.84 21.66 -13.80
N ASP A 50 23.29 22.60 -12.98
CA ASP A 50 24.68 23.06 -12.96
C ASP A 50 25.59 22.06 -12.21
N ILE A 51 25.66 20.83 -12.74
CA ILE A 51 26.46 19.73 -12.18
C ILE A 51 27.66 19.47 -13.09
N GLU A 52 28.86 19.57 -12.54
CA GLU A 52 30.08 19.12 -13.22
C GLU A 52 30.12 17.60 -13.26
N LEU A 53 29.92 17.03 -14.46
CA LEU A 53 29.91 15.60 -14.70
C LEU A 53 31.27 15.13 -15.26
N VAL A 54 31.80 14.05 -14.70
CA VAL A 54 33.04 13.42 -15.14
C VAL A 54 32.78 11.94 -15.40
N GLU A 55 33.14 11.49 -16.59
CA GLU A 55 33.02 10.08 -16.96
C GLU A 55 34.18 9.27 -16.39
N VAL A 56 33.83 8.13 -15.80
CA VAL A 56 34.76 7.14 -15.26
C VAL A 56 34.76 5.95 -16.22
N PRO A 57 35.88 5.66 -16.90
CA PRO A 57 35.99 4.46 -17.71
C PRO A 57 35.95 3.23 -16.82
N GLN A 58 35.50 2.10 -17.37
CA GLN A 58 35.39 0.86 -16.62
C GLN A 58 36.72 0.48 -15.97
N GLN A 59 36.67 0.29 -14.65
CA GLN A 59 37.81 -0.14 -13.85
C GLN A 59 37.79 -1.66 -13.61
N PRO A 60 38.96 -2.29 -13.40
CA PRO A 60 39.05 -3.74 -13.22
C PRO A 60 38.47 -4.21 -11.88
N ASP A 61 38.50 -3.36 -10.85
CA ASP A 61 38.00 -3.65 -9.52
C ASP A 61 37.58 -2.36 -8.79
N THR A 62 36.92 -2.53 -7.64
CA THR A 62 36.38 -1.44 -6.82
C THR A 62 37.49 -0.54 -6.27
N ALA A 63 38.64 -1.13 -5.90
CA ALA A 63 39.77 -0.38 -5.40
C ALA A 63 40.37 0.56 -6.48
N SER A 64 40.41 0.11 -7.73
CA SER A 64 40.89 0.88 -8.88
C SER A 64 39.89 1.97 -9.26
N ASP A 65 38.58 1.73 -9.11
CA ASP A 65 37.54 2.76 -9.20
C ASP A 65 37.73 3.89 -8.19
N ALA A 66 37.92 3.56 -6.91
CA ALA A 66 38.18 4.55 -5.87
C ALA A 66 39.45 5.37 -6.16
N ARG A 67 40.55 4.70 -6.57
CA ARG A 67 41.80 5.38 -6.93
C ARG A 67 41.63 6.30 -8.14
N PHE A 68 40.95 5.84 -9.19
CA PHE A 68 40.67 6.66 -10.36
C PHE A 68 39.86 7.91 -9.99
N ALA A 69 38.83 7.75 -9.16
CA ALA A 69 38.01 8.86 -8.69
C ALA A 69 38.83 9.91 -7.91
N LEU A 70 39.78 9.47 -7.08
CA LEU A 70 40.72 10.35 -6.37
C LEU A 70 41.70 11.04 -7.33
N ASP A 71 42.28 10.30 -8.28
CA ASP A 71 43.25 10.80 -9.24
C ASP A 71 42.64 11.87 -10.16
N VAL A 72 41.38 11.68 -10.60
CA VAL A 72 40.64 12.67 -11.40
C VAL A 72 40.53 14.01 -10.68
N LEU A 73 40.22 14.00 -9.39
CA LEU A 73 40.15 15.23 -8.59
C LEU A 73 41.55 15.86 -8.44
N ALA A 74 42.55 15.04 -8.11
CA ALA A 74 43.93 15.50 -7.93
C ALA A 74 44.51 16.14 -9.21
N GLN A 75 44.28 15.55 -10.39
CA GLN A 75 44.71 16.07 -11.68
C GLN A 75 44.10 17.43 -12.01
N ARG A 76 42.90 17.72 -11.50
CA ARG A 76 42.23 19.02 -11.62
C ARG A 76 42.64 20.01 -10.51
N GLY A 77 43.56 19.63 -9.63
CA GLY A 77 43.96 20.43 -8.46
C GLY A 77 42.86 20.55 -7.41
N LEU A 78 41.95 19.57 -7.34
CA LEU A 78 40.78 19.58 -6.46
C LEU A 78 40.90 18.52 -5.36
N THR A 79 40.26 18.80 -4.22
CA THR A 79 40.11 17.85 -3.12
C THR A 79 38.65 17.83 -2.64
N ALA A 80 38.13 16.63 -2.41
CA ALA A 80 36.80 16.42 -1.85
C ALA A 80 36.91 16.27 -0.33
N SER A 81 36.20 17.12 0.41
CA SER A 81 36.09 16.99 1.87
C SER A 81 34.95 16.05 2.28
N ARG A 82 34.04 15.76 1.34
CA ARG A 82 32.91 14.85 1.50
C ARG A 82 32.65 14.07 0.23
N TRP A 83 32.24 12.81 0.39
CA TRP A 83 31.90 11.89 -0.68
C TRP A 83 30.50 11.32 -0.50
N VAL A 84 29.82 11.08 -1.63
CA VAL A 84 28.60 10.29 -1.70
C VAL A 84 28.82 9.14 -2.67
N VAL A 85 28.37 7.94 -2.32
CA VAL A 85 28.33 6.78 -3.23
C VAL A 85 26.94 6.18 -3.35
N ASP A 86 26.56 5.79 -4.56
CA ASP A 86 25.33 5.04 -4.82
C ASP A 86 25.58 3.99 -5.92
N GLY A 87 25.60 2.72 -5.53
CA GLY A 87 25.85 1.61 -6.44
C GLY A 87 26.21 0.32 -5.72
N TYR A 88 25.71 -0.80 -6.24
CA TYR A 88 25.91 -2.13 -5.63
C TYR A 88 27.37 -2.58 -5.62
N GLY A 89 28.18 -2.06 -6.56
CA GLY A 89 29.60 -2.39 -6.67
C GLY A 89 30.50 -1.61 -5.72
N PHE A 90 30.04 -0.56 -5.06
CA PHE A 90 30.88 0.19 -4.11
C PHE A 90 30.83 -0.51 -2.75
N ASP A 91 31.88 -1.27 -2.45
CA ASP A 91 32.01 -2.12 -1.27
C ASP A 91 32.87 -1.47 -0.18
N VAL A 92 33.04 -2.18 0.95
CA VAL A 92 33.86 -1.71 2.08
C VAL A 92 35.29 -1.35 1.64
N GLN A 93 35.87 -2.03 0.65
CA GLN A 93 37.22 -1.72 0.17
C GLN A 93 37.26 -0.36 -0.53
N TRP A 94 36.27 -0.06 -1.39
CA TRP A 94 36.10 1.25 -2.01
C TRP A 94 35.96 2.33 -0.93
N GLU A 95 35.10 2.10 0.06
CA GLU A 95 34.81 3.05 1.13
C GLU A 95 36.05 3.33 2.00
N GLN A 96 36.83 2.30 2.34
CA GLN A 96 38.06 2.44 3.12
C GLN A 96 39.08 3.35 2.43
N LEU A 97 39.25 3.23 1.11
CA LEU A 97 40.20 4.03 0.35
C LEU A 97 39.84 5.51 0.37
N ILE A 98 38.56 5.84 0.23
CA ILE A 98 38.10 7.23 0.34
C ILE A 98 38.30 7.75 1.77
N ARG A 99 37.96 6.96 2.79
CA ARG A 99 38.13 7.39 4.19
C ARG A 99 39.58 7.66 4.57
N GLN A 100 40.55 6.93 3.99
CA GLN A 100 41.97 7.16 4.25
C GLN A 100 42.44 8.57 3.86
N THR A 101 41.69 9.28 3.02
CA THR A 101 41.96 10.69 2.68
C THR A 101 41.54 11.68 3.77
N GLY A 102 40.81 11.21 4.80
CA GLY A 102 40.21 12.05 5.83
C GLY A 102 38.89 12.69 5.42
N ALA A 103 38.37 12.40 4.23
CA ALA A 103 37.07 12.88 3.77
C ALA A 103 35.92 12.12 4.44
N SER A 104 34.82 12.82 4.72
CA SER A 104 33.60 12.17 5.19
C SER A 104 32.89 11.44 4.06
N LEU A 105 32.28 10.29 4.35
CA LEU A 105 31.66 9.42 3.35
C LEU A 105 30.22 9.09 3.70
N LEU A 106 29.32 9.28 2.73
CA LEU A 106 27.94 8.83 2.76
C LEU A 106 27.72 7.73 1.70
N ALA A 107 27.13 6.61 2.12
CA ALA A 107 26.76 5.51 1.24
C ALA A 107 25.24 5.36 1.15
N MET A 108 24.74 5.21 -0.08
CA MET A 108 23.36 4.82 -0.35
C MET A 108 23.28 3.29 -0.43
N ASP A 109 22.27 2.71 0.22
CA ASP A 109 22.06 1.27 0.20
C ASP A 109 20.57 0.92 0.38
N ASP A 110 20.13 -0.18 -0.22
CA ASP A 110 18.77 -0.74 -0.07
C ASP A 110 18.78 -2.27 0.15
N LEU A 111 19.99 -2.87 0.13
CA LEU A 111 20.24 -4.29 0.32
C LEU A 111 20.66 -4.63 1.77
N ALA A 112 20.85 -3.61 2.61
CA ALA A 112 21.41 -3.72 3.95
C ALA A 112 22.76 -4.44 3.96
N ARG A 113 23.73 -3.92 3.21
CA ARG A 113 25.11 -4.42 3.11
C ARG A 113 25.97 -3.94 4.29
N ALA A 114 27.21 -4.44 4.34
CA ALA A 114 28.21 -3.95 5.28
C ALA A 114 28.84 -2.66 4.76
N HIS A 115 29.04 -1.68 5.66
CA HIS A 115 29.60 -0.37 5.33
C HIS A 115 30.55 0.13 6.42
N VAL A 116 31.56 0.89 6.01
CA VAL A 116 32.44 1.69 6.89
C VAL A 116 32.25 3.19 6.68
N ALA A 117 31.32 3.63 5.83
CA ALA A 117 30.91 5.02 5.64
C ALA A 117 30.53 5.71 6.98
N ASP A 118 30.64 7.05 7.04
CA ASP A 118 30.19 7.82 8.21
C ASP A 118 28.66 7.87 8.28
N LEU A 119 28.00 7.95 7.12
CA LEU A 119 26.55 7.96 6.99
C LEU A 119 26.12 6.85 6.02
N VAL A 120 25.11 6.09 6.41
CA VAL A 120 24.44 5.12 5.52
C VAL A 120 22.98 5.49 5.37
N VAL A 121 22.51 5.62 4.14
CA VAL A 121 21.14 6.02 3.81
C VAL A 121 20.41 4.85 3.18
N ASP A 122 19.26 4.50 3.76
CA ASP A 122 18.37 3.46 3.24
C ASP A 122 16.92 3.89 3.41
N ALA A 123 16.29 4.25 2.30
CA ALA A 123 14.91 4.72 2.31
C ALA A 123 13.88 3.59 2.48
N LYS A 124 14.29 2.32 2.47
CA LYS A 124 13.37 1.18 2.46
C LYS A 124 12.56 1.10 3.77
N TRP A 125 11.24 1.10 3.63
CA TRP A 125 10.33 0.82 4.73
C TRP A 125 10.08 -0.68 4.88
N GLN A 126 10.21 -1.17 6.12
CA GLN A 126 9.93 -2.55 6.54
C GLN A 126 9.34 -2.57 7.96
N GLY A 127 8.46 -1.62 8.26
CA GLY A 127 7.85 -1.52 9.58
C GLY A 127 8.87 -1.40 10.71
N ALA A 128 8.65 -2.14 11.79
CA ALA A 128 9.56 -2.19 12.94
C ALA A 128 10.97 -2.70 12.58
N GLN A 129 11.13 -3.47 11.49
CA GLN A 129 12.44 -3.99 11.07
C GLN A 129 13.34 -2.89 10.51
N THR A 130 12.78 -1.76 10.02
CA THR A 130 13.57 -0.66 9.47
C THR A 130 14.68 -0.21 10.43
N ALA A 131 14.39 -0.07 11.73
CA ALA A 131 15.35 0.40 12.72
C ALA A 131 16.54 -0.54 12.96
N VAL A 132 16.41 -1.83 12.64
CA VAL A 132 17.41 -2.86 12.95
C VAL A 132 18.08 -3.46 11.70
N ARG A 133 17.75 -2.98 10.49
CA ARG A 133 18.26 -3.50 9.19
C ARG A 133 19.78 -3.65 9.11
N TYR A 134 20.50 -2.77 9.82
CA TYR A 134 21.95 -2.64 9.78
C TYR A 134 22.67 -3.16 11.04
N ASN A 135 21.96 -3.82 11.96
CA ASN A 135 22.58 -4.39 13.17
C ASN A 135 23.75 -5.32 12.81
N GLY A 136 24.93 -5.02 13.34
CA GLY A 136 26.15 -5.80 13.10
C GLY A 136 26.78 -5.65 11.71
N LYS A 137 26.31 -4.71 10.88
CA LYS A 137 26.82 -4.51 9.51
C LYS A 137 27.65 -3.24 9.34
N LEU A 138 27.64 -2.36 10.33
CA LEU A 138 28.26 -1.03 10.25
C LEU A 138 29.47 -0.92 11.18
N ALA A 139 30.39 -0.04 10.81
CA ALA A 139 31.46 0.38 11.71
C ALA A 139 30.89 1.17 12.91
N GLN A 140 31.61 1.18 14.04
CA GLN A 140 31.13 1.77 15.30
C GLN A 140 30.82 3.27 15.18
N HIS A 141 31.51 3.99 14.29
CA HIS A 141 31.30 5.43 14.07
C HIS A 141 30.16 5.74 13.08
N SER A 142 29.65 4.74 12.37
CA SER A 142 28.64 4.94 11.32
C SER A 142 27.30 5.33 11.92
N GLN A 143 26.66 6.33 11.31
CA GLN A 143 25.30 6.75 11.60
C GLN A 143 24.38 6.33 10.44
N THR A 144 23.10 6.13 10.74
CA THR A 144 22.11 5.69 9.74
C THR A 144 21.00 6.72 9.54
N LEU A 145 20.57 6.87 8.29
CA LEU A 145 19.40 7.63 7.86
C LEU A 145 18.42 6.64 7.22
N LEU A 146 17.50 6.11 8.03
CA LEU A 146 16.65 4.98 7.65
C LEU A 146 15.19 5.39 7.44
N GLY A 147 14.56 4.77 6.45
CA GLY A 147 13.14 4.86 6.19
C GLY A 147 12.72 6.01 5.26
N PRO A 148 11.40 6.15 5.04
CA PRO A 148 10.86 6.98 3.96
C PRO A 148 11.14 8.48 4.07
N ASP A 149 11.51 8.98 5.25
CA ASP A 149 11.92 10.38 5.43
C ASP A 149 13.14 10.74 4.57
N TYR A 150 13.98 9.77 4.25
CA TYR A 150 15.18 9.94 3.43
C TYR A 150 14.97 9.43 1.99
N CYS A 151 13.72 9.18 1.59
CA CYS A 151 13.43 8.90 0.19
C CYS A 151 13.71 10.13 -0.68
N ILE A 152 14.63 9.99 -1.62
CA ILE A 152 14.97 11.05 -2.57
C ILE A 152 13.99 11.00 -3.74
N LEU A 153 13.11 12.01 -3.79
CA LEU A 153 12.19 12.26 -4.90
C LEU A 153 12.61 13.53 -5.67
N ALA A 154 11.98 13.75 -6.82
CA ALA A 154 12.15 14.99 -7.55
C ALA A 154 11.67 16.19 -6.71
N PRO A 155 12.29 17.37 -6.81
CA PRO A 155 11.98 18.51 -5.94
C PRO A 155 10.51 18.93 -5.95
N GLU A 156 9.80 18.72 -7.06
CA GLU A 156 8.40 19.07 -7.22
C GLU A 156 7.49 18.30 -6.23
N TYR A 157 7.92 17.14 -5.73
CA TYR A 157 7.15 16.34 -4.77
C TYR A 157 7.04 17.01 -3.39
N CYS A 158 7.92 17.95 -3.04
CA CYS A 158 7.79 18.68 -1.76
C CYS A 158 6.59 19.64 -1.72
N GLN A 159 6.03 19.97 -2.90
CA GLN A 159 4.83 20.79 -3.05
C GLN A 159 3.71 19.97 -3.68
N ALA A 160 3.71 18.66 -3.47
CA ALA A 160 2.71 17.79 -4.07
C ALA A 160 1.30 18.20 -3.63
N GLN A 161 0.45 18.55 -4.60
CA GLN A 161 -0.99 18.61 -4.36
C GLN A 161 -1.46 17.21 -3.97
N THR A 162 -2.34 17.12 -2.97
CA THR A 162 -2.82 15.86 -2.41
C THR A 162 -4.33 15.70 -2.47
N ASP A 163 -5.09 16.68 -2.98
CA ASP A 163 -6.56 16.63 -3.01
C ASP A 163 -7.13 15.45 -3.83
N VAL A 164 -8.38 15.07 -3.53
CA VAL A 164 -9.13 14.13 -4.37
C VAL A 164 -9.21 14.67 -5.81
N ARG A 165 -8.97 13.78 -6.78
CA ARG A 165 -9.01 14.12 -8.21
C ARG A 165 -10.14 13.39 -8.95
N ASP A 166 -10.71 14.08 -9.92
CA ASP A 166 -11.69 13.55 -10.87
C ASP A 166 -11.07 13.19 -12.23
N GLY A 167 -9.74 13.17 -12.33
CA GLY A 167 -9.07 12.75 -13.55
C GLY A 167 -9.20 11.26 -13.84
N GLY A 168 -8.61 10.81 -14.94
CA GLY A 168 -8.79 9.45 -15.43
C GLY A 168 -7.91 8.38 -14.79
N LEU A 169 -7.81 7.25 -15.48
CA LEU A 169 -6.96 6.12 -15.11
C LEU A 169 -5.53 6.35 -15.61
N LEU A 170 -4.55 6.07 -14.75
CA LEU A 170 -3.13 6.07 -15.12
C LEU A 170 -2.54 4.69 -14.91
N PHE A 171 -2.04 4.07 -15.99
CA PHE A 171 -1.34 2.80 -15.95
C PHE A 171 0.16 3.01 -16.05
N SER A 172 0.93 2.29 -15.22
CA SER A 172 2.39 2.26 -15.34
C SER A 172 2.98 0.99 -14.76
N LEU A 173 3.96 0.41 -15.45
CA LEU A 173 4.79 -0.68 -14.94
C LEU A 173 6.18 -0.18 -14.46
N GLY A 174 6.38 1.13 -14.44
CA GLY A 174 7.68 1.75 -14.17
C GLY A 174 8.58 1.77 -15.40
N GLY A 175 9.89 1.56 -15.20
CA GLY A 175 10.90 1.69 -16.25
C GLY A 175 10.89 0.55 -17.29
N GLY A 176 10.21 -0.56 -17.02
CA GLY A 176 10.10 -1.72 -17.90
C GLY A 176 8.88 -2.57 -17.51
N GLY A 177 8.80 -3.78 -18.05
CA GLY A 177 7.70 -4.71 -17.77
C GLY A 177 6.94 -5.10 -19.04
N ASP A 178 6.22 -6.23 -18.93
CA ASP A 178 5.45 -6.82 -20.02
C ASP A 178 4.02 -6.26 -20.04
N TRP A 179 3.66 -5.60 -21.15
CA TRP A 179 2.34 -5.00 -21.33
C TRP A 179 1.28 -5.95 -21.89
N GLN A 180 1.59 -7.21 -22.19
CA GLN A 180 0.65 -8.15 -22.81
C GLN A 180 -0.66 -8.31 -22.03
N VAL A 181 -0.60 -8.47 -20.70
CA VAL A 181 -1.79 -8.62 -19.85
C VAL A 181 -2.47 -7.27 -19.57
N PRO A 182 -1.77 -6.21 -19.11
CA PRO A 182 -2.41 -4.92 -18.87
C PRO A 182 -3.10 -4.33 -20.11
N THR A 183 -2.56 -4.57 -21.31
CA THR A 183 -3.19 -4.13 -22.57
C THR A 183 -4.56 -4.78 -22.79
N GLN A 184 -4.78 -6.01 -22.33
CA GLN A 184 -6.09 -6.66 -22.41
C GLN A 184 -7.11 -6.02 -21.47
N TRP A 185 -6.68 -5.54 -20.29
CA TRP A 185 -7.54 -4.78 -19.40
C TRP A 185 -7.92 -3.44 -20.03
N ILE A 186 -6.94 -2.73 -20.60
CA ILE A 186 -7.13 -1.44 -21.26
C ILE A 186 -8.06 -1.57 -22.47
N SER A 187 -7.85 -2.56 -23.36
CA SER A 187 -8.76 -2.82 -24.50
C SER A 187 -10.18 -3.06 -24.00
N ARG A 188 -10.39 -3.88 -22.98
CA ARG A 188 -11.74 -4.10 -22.42
C ARG A 188 -12.36 -2.82 -21.86
N LEU A 189 -11.60 -1.98 -21.16
CA LEU A 189 -12.08 -0.69 -20.65
C LEU A 189 -12.44 0.31 -21.77
N LEU A 190 -11.84 0.18 -22.96
CA LEU A 190 -12.12 1.00 -24.13
C LEU A 190 -13.30 0.47 -24.95
N ASP A 191 -13.34 -0.84 -25.22
CA ASP A 191 -14.31 -1.49 -26.09
C ASP A 191 -15.67 -1.74 -25.41
N MET A 192 -15.63 -2.07 -24.11
CA MET A 192 -16.81 -2.37 -23.29
C MET A 192 -16.67 -1.68 -21.92
N PRO A 193 -16.65 -0.34 -21.88
CA PRO A 193 -16.48 0.40 -20.63
C PRO A 193 -17.58 0.04 -19.63
N PRO A 194 -17.23 -0.33 -18.38
CA PRO A 194 -18.20 -0.42 -17.30
C PRO A 194 -18.87 0.94 -17.07
N ALA A 195 -20.08 0.91 -16.49
CA ALA A 195 -20.86 2.11 -16.23
C ALA A 195 -20.06 3.15 -15.44
N GLY A 196 -20.05 4.40 -15.91
CA GLY A 196 -19.30 5.51 -15.32
C GLY A 196 -17.87 5.67 -15.83
N LEU A 197 -17.39 4.78 -16.70
CA LEU A 197 -16.07 4.88 -17.36
C LEU A 197 -16.16 5.14 -18.87
N GLU A 198 -17.32 5.47 -19.42
CA GLU A 198 -17.56 5.63 -20.86
C GLU A 198 -16.82 6.81 -21.49
N ASN A 199 -16.44 7.79 -20.68
CA ASN A 199 -15.70 8.98 -21.12
C ASN A 199 -14.39 9.19 -20.33
N THR A 200 -14.04 8.26 -19.43
CA THR A 200 -12.85 8.40 -18.59
C THR A 200 -11.58 8.34 -19.45
N PRO A 201 -10.67 9.33 -19.34
CA PRO A 201 -9.39 9.26 -20.04
C PRO A 201 -8.53 8.14 -19.44
N ILE A 202 -7.78 7.46 -20.30
CA ILE A 202 -6.84 6.41 -19.92
C ILE A 202 -5.47 6.86 -20.39
N GLN A 203 -4.53 6.92 -19.45
CA GLN A 203 -3.15 7.28 -19.73
C GLN A 203 -2.25 6.09 -19.42
N VAL A 204 -1.24 5.87 -20.25
CA VAL A 204 -0.31 4.74 -20.09
C VAL A 204 1.11 5.27 -20.18
N VAL A 205 1.89 5.09 -19.11
CA VAL A 205 3.32 5.42 -19.11
C VAL A 205 4.11 4.27 -19.71
N ILE A 206 4.77 4.53 -20.85
CA ILE A 206 5.63 3.56 -21.52
C ILE A 206 7.08 3.75 -21.04
N GLY A 207 7.54 2.82 -20.22
CA GLY A 207 8.92 2.79 -19.73
C GLY A 207 9.94 2.46 -20.85
N PRO A 208 11.19 2.92 -20.73
CA PRO A 208 12.21 2.71 -21.77
C PRO A 208 12.58 1.24 -22.04
N LYS A 209 12.28 0.33 -21.11
CA LYS A 209 12.50 -1.12 -21.22
C LYS A 209 11.18 -1.91 -21.27
N ALA A 210 10.08 -1.26 -21.65
CA ALA A 210 8.78 -1.90 -21.79
C ALA A 210 8.79 -2.88 -22.98
N THR A 211 8.08 -4.00 -22.85
CA THR A 211 7.93 -5.03 -23.90
C THR A 211 6.45 -5.26 -24.24
N ASN A 212 6.18 -5.81 -25.43
CA ASN A 212 4.83 -6.15 -25.92
C ASN A 212 3.89 -4.93 -25.94
N THR A 213 4.38 -3.78 -26.41
CA THR A 213 3.65 -2.50 -26.40
C THR A 213 2.91 -2.21 -27.71
N GLU A 214 3.11 -2.99 -28.77
CA GLU A 214 2.60 -2.75 -30.13
C GLU A 214 1.07 -2.60 -30.17
N GLN A 215 0.37 -3.40 -29.37
CA GLN A 215 -1.09 -3.35 -29.29
C GLN A 215 -1.58 -2.05 -28.60
N LEU A 216 -0.83 -1.48 -27.66
CA LEU A 216 -1.18 -0.20 -27.04
C LEU A 216 -1.16 0.95 -28.05
N TYR A 217 -0.16 0.99 -28.94
CA TYR A 217 -0.11 2.00 -30.01
C TYR A 217 -1.28 1.85 -30.98
N THR A 218 -1.67 0.60 -31.29
CA THR A 218 -2.83 0.31 -32.14
C THR A 218 -4.12 0.81 -31.48
N LEU A 219 -4.33 0.51 -30.20
CA LEU A 219 -5.49 0.99 -29.44
C LEU A 219 -5.51 2.52 -29.31
N ALA A 220 -4.35 3.16 -29.09
CA ALA A 220 -4.26 4.61 -28.97
C ALA A 220 -4.62 5.33 -30.28
N ALA A 221 -4.31 4.73 -31.43
CA ALA A 221 -4.74 5.24 -32.74
C ALA A 221 -6.25 5.11 -32.97
N GLN A 222 -6.90 4.13 -32.33
CA GLN A 222 -8.34 3.83 -32.49
C GLN A 222 -9.22 4.57 -31.48
N HIS A 223 -8.70 4.87 -30.29
CA HIS A 223 -9.46 5.46 -29.19
C HIS A 223 -8.82 6.77 -28.71
N SER A 224 -9.49 7.90 -28.97
CA SER A 224 -9.05 9.24 -28.52
C SER A 224 -8.94 9.40 -27.00
N ARG A 225 -9.55 8.50 -26.24
CA ARG A 225 -9.48 8.46 -24.77
C ARG A 225 -8.22 7.79 -24.24
N LEU A 226 -7.43 7.10 -25.06
CA LEU A 226 -6.17 6.47 -24.67
C LEU A 226 -4.99 7.34 -25.11
N VAL A 227 -4.18 7.77 -24.14
CA VAL A 227 -2.96 8.56 -24.39
C VAL A 227 -1.74 7.81 -23.86
N LEU A 228 -0.75 7.61 -24.73
CA LEU A 228 0.53 7.04 -24.35
C LEU A 228 1.48 8.17 -23.93
N ILE A 229 2.13 8.01 -22.78
CA ILE A 229 3.11 8.93 -22.22
C ILE A 229 4.48 8.29 -22.40
N GLU A 230 5.30 8.91 -23.23
CA GLU A 230 6.64 8.44 -23.57
C GLU A 230 7.68 9.46 -23.13
N GLN A 231 8.86 8.97 -22.74
CA GLN A 231 10.03 9.81 -22.41
C GLN A 231 9.79 10.88 -21.33
N ALA A 232 8.79 10.70 -20.48
CA ALA A 232 8.53 11.61 -19.37
C ALA A 232 9.75 11.67 -18.43
N THR A 233 10.23 12.89 -18.17
CA THR A 233 11.35 13.14 -17.25
C THR A 233 10.91 13.19 -15.78
N SER A 234 9.61 13.39 -15.54
CA SER A 234 8.96 13.34 -14.24
C SER A 234 7.51 12.87 -14.40
N LEU A 235 7.01 12.09 -13.43
CA LEU A 235 5.64 11.58 -13.42
C LEU A 235 4.69 12.34 -12.47
N ILE A 236 5.21 13.28 -11.68
CA ILE A 236 4.43 13.97 -10.65
C ILE A 236 3.15 14.62 -11.20
N GLY A 237 3.24 15.30 -12.34
CA GLY A 237 2.08 15.97 -12.94
C GLY A 237 0.99 14.98 -13.38
N TYR A 238 1.35 13.74 -13.72
CA TYR A 238 0.40 12.70 -14.06
C TYR A 238 -0.24 12.11 -12.80
N TYR A 239 0.54 11.85 -11.75
CA TYR A 239 0.02 11.41 -10.45
C TYR A 239 -0.92 12.45 -9.82
N GLN A 240 -0.56 13.73 -9.88
CA GLN A 240 -1.36 14.83 -9.35
C GLN A 240 -2.67 15.08 -10.11
N ARG A 241 -2.81 14.54 -11.32
CA ARG A 241 -4.03 14.72 -12.13
C ARG A 241 -4.85 13.46 -12.26
N CYS A 242 -4.27 12.26 -12.12
CA CYS A 242 -5.04 11.03 -12.27
C CYS A 242 -6.02 10.85 -11.10
N GLY A 243 -7.18 10.28 -11.39
CA GLY A 243 -8.15 9.93 -10.35
C GLY A 243 -7.83 8.58 -9.71
N PHE A 244 -7.16 7.69 -10.45
CA PHE A 244 -6.78 6.36 -9.96
C PHE A 244 -5.60 5.78 -10.74
N PHE A 245 -4.62 5.25 -10.02
CA PHE A 245 -3.44 4.59 -10.58
C PHE A 245 -3.63 3.07 -10.60
N VAL A 246 -3.13 2.40 -11.65
CA VAL A 246 -3.08 0.94 -11.74
C VAL A 246 -1.69 0.52 -12.22
N GLY A 247 -0.94 -0.23 -11.42
CA GLY A 247 0.43 -0.55 -11.85
C GLY A 247 1.34 -1.21 -10.82
N ALA A 248 2.60 -1.37 -11.23
CA ALA A 248 3.64 -1.94 -10.39
C ALA A 248 4.19 -0.91 -9.38
N LEU A 249 4.63 -1.40 -8.22
CA LEU A 249 5.30 -0.58 -7.21
C LEU A 249 6.83 -0.75 -7.31
N GLY A 250 7.46 0.27 -7.88
CA GLY A 250 8.92 0.47 -7.82
C GLY A 250 9.21 1.78 -7.10
N THR A 251 9.83 2.73 -7.80
CA THR A 251 9.93 4.12 -7.31
C THR A 251 8.56 4.76 -7.10
N SER A 252 7.56 4.33 -7.89
CA SER A 252 6.16 4.76 -7.81
C SER A 252 5.57 4.59 -6.40
N LEU A 253 6.08 3.66 -5.57
CA LEU A 253 5.65 3.48 -4.19
C LEU A 253 5.67 4.80 -3.39
N TYR A 254 6.83 5.46 -3.38
CA TYR A 254 7.03 6.69 -2.62
C TYR A 254 6.44 7.91 -3.34
N GLU A 255 6.43 7.91 -4.67
CA GLU A 255 5.84 8.99 -5.48
C GLU A 255 4.32 9.08 -5.31
N LEU A 256 3.64 7.93 -5.33
CA LEU A 256 2.20 7.83 -5.10
C LEU A 256 1.84 8.14 -3.64
N ALA A 257 2.68 7.72 -2.68
CA ALA A 257 2.50 8.09 -1.27
C ALA A 257 2.63 9.61 -1.05
N ALA A 258 3.62 10.25 -1.68
CA ALA A 258 3.83 11.69 -1.59
C ALA A 258 2.69 12.50 -2.21
N THR A 259 2.10 11.98 -3.30
CA THR A 259 0.96 12.62 -3.97
C THR A 259 -0.40 12.18 -3.40
N GLN A 260 -0.42 11.22 -2.45
CA GLN A 260 -1.63 10.57 -1.92
C GLN A 260 -2.58 10.09 -3.03
N THR A 261 -1.98 9.53 -4.09
CA THR A 261 -2.70 9.08 -5.28
C THR A 261 -3.35 7.72 -5.02
N PRO A 262 -4.68 7.57 -5.15
CA PRO A 262 -5.36 6.28 -5.04
C PRO A 262 -4.81 5.27 -6.04
N ALA A 263 -4.51 4.06 -5.59
CA ALA A 263 -3.82 3.07 -6.41
C ALA A 263 -4.36 1.65 -6.21
N LEU A 264 -4.44 0.88 -7.31
CA LEU A 264 -4.42 -0.57 -7.31
C LEU A 264 -3.04 -1.02 -7.78
N SER A 265 -2.36 -1.81 -6.97
CA SER A 265 -0.98 -2.20 -7.24
C SER A 265 -0.76 -3.71 -7.27
N PHE A 266 0.34 -4.12 -7.91
CA PHE A 266 0.75 -5.53 -8.03
C PHE A 266 2.27 -5.67 -8.19
N SER A 267 2.77 -6.90 -8.05
CA SER A 267 4.19 -7.23 -8.22
C SER A 267 4.47 -7.67 -9.67
N LEU A 268 5.60 -7.23 -10.23
CA LEU A 268 6.12 -7.76 -11.50
C LEU A 268 7.09 -8.92 -11.29
N ALA A 269 7.69 -9.01 -10.11
CA ALA A 269 8.66 -10.02 -9.74
C ALA A 269 8.66 -10.25 -8.22
N VAL A 270 9.13 -11.43 -7.79
CA VAL A 270 9.16 -11.87 -6.38
C VAL A 270 9.93 -10.90 -5.47
N ASN A 271 10.93 -10.20 -6.01
CA ASN A 271 11.71 -9.20 -5.26
C ASN A 271 10.94 -7.88 -4.99
N GLN A 272 9.68 -7.77 -5.40
CA GLN A 272 8.76 -6.67 -5.08
C GLN A 272 7.73 -7.03 -4.01
N ASP A 273 7.81 -8.24 -3.43
CA ASP A 273 6.93 -8.68 -2.35
C ASP A 273 7.31 -7.93 -1.06
N ASN A 274 6.63 -6.81 -0.83
CA ASN A 274 6.61 -6.12 0.45
C ASN A 274 5.50 -6.72 1.31
N GLU A 275 5.70 -6.76 2.62
CA GLU A 275 4.62 -7.10 3.54
C GLU A 275 3.47 -6.10 3.34
N LEU A 276 2.24 -6.60 3.22
CA LEU A 276 1.08 -5.75 2.93
C LEU A 276 0.90 -4.66 4.00
N ALA A 277 1.18 -4.97 5.27
CA ALA A 277 1.14 -4.01 6.36
C ALA A 277 2.12 -2.83 6.18
N ASP A 278 3.29 -3.07 5.54
CA ASP A 278 4.27 -2.02 5.26
C ASP A 278 3.77 -1.10 4.13
N LEU A 279 3.07 -1.67 3.14
CA LEU A 279 2.41 -0.91 2.08
C LEU A 279 1.25 -0.08 2.63
N GLU A 280 0.42 -0.65 3.51
CA GLU A 280 -0.68 0.04 4.20
C GLU A 280 -0.18 1.23 5.01
N ALA A 281 0.96 1.07 5.70
CA ALA A 281 1.59 2.15 6.46
C ALA A 281 1.92 3.36 5.56
N LEU A 282 2.21 3.14 4.27
CA LEU A 282 2.44 4.17 3.25
C LEU A 282 1.17 4.60 2.49
N GLY A 283 0.00 4.06 2.84
CA GLY A 283 -1.28 4.38 2.21
C GLY A 283 -1.67 3.48 1.04
N HIS A 284 -0.93 2.40 0.79
CA HIS A 284 -1.14 1.47 -0.33
C HIS A 284 -1.87 0.20 0.12
N TYR A 285 -3.16 0.33 0.43
CA TYR A 285 -3.97 -0.78 0.96
C TYR A 285 -4.37 -1.80 -0.10
N LEU A 286 -4.45 -1.40 -1.38
CA LEU A 286 -4.99 -2.22 -2.45
C LEU A 286 -3.83 -2.77 -3.30
N HIS A 287 -3.14 -3.75 -2.72
CA HIS A 287 -2.06 -4.48 -3.38
C HIS A 287 -2.47 -5.93 -3.59
N ILE A 288 -2.30 -6.44 -4.81
CA ILE A 288 -2.58 -7.83 -5.19
C ILE A 288 -1.34 -8.34 -5.93
N PRO A 289 -0.43 -9.08 -5.27
CA PRO A 289 0.86 -9.47 -5.85
C PRO A 289 0.73 -10.18 -7.21
N ASP A 290 -0.25 -11.06 -7.35
CA ASP A 290 -0.47 -11.90 -8.53
C ASP A 290 -1.57 -11.39 -9.48
N LEU A 291 -1.90 -10.09 -9.45
CA LEU A 291 -3.01 -9.52 -10.23
C LEU A 291 -2.95 -9.85 -11.73
N LEU A 292 -1.75 -9.97 -12.30
CA LEU A 292 -1.53 -10.32 -13.70
C LEU A 292 -2.01 -11.75 -14.06
N ALA A 293 -2.09 -12.65 -13.09
CA ALA A 293 -2.60 -14.01 -13.27
C ALA A 293 -4.12 -14.13 -13.06
N GLN A 294 -4.77 -13.07 -12.57
CA GLN A 294 -6.19 -13.08 -12.25
C GLN A 294 -7.05 -12.93 -13.52
N ASP A 295 -8.31 -13.38 -13.44
CA ASP A 295 -9.25 -13.29 -14.55
C ASP A 295 -9.44 -11.82 -14.98
N LYS A 296 -9.20 -11.55 -16.28
CA LYS A 296 -9.24 -10.20 -16.85
C LYS A 296 -10.59 -9.51 -16.66
N HIS A 297 -11.71 -10.23 -16.71
CA HIS A 297 -13.03 -9.64 -16.51
C HIS A 297 -13.14 -9.13 -15.08
N LYS A 298 -12.84 -9.99 -14.09
CA LYS A 298 -12.86 -9.64 -12.67
C LYS A 298 -11.94 -8.46 -12.35
N VAL A 299 -10.73 -8.40 -12.93
CA VAL A 299 -9.80 -7.28 -12.75
C VAL A 299 -10.36 -5.98 -13.32
N THR A 300 -10.92 -5.99 -14.54
CA THR A 300 -11.53 -4.77 -15.10
C THR A 300 -12.73 -4.26 -14.28
N GLU A 301 -13.54 -5.16 -13.73
CA GLU A 301 -14.64 -4.79 -12.83
C GLU A 301 -14.14 -4.25 -11.48
N LEU A 302 -13.01 -4.77 -10.99
CA LEU A 302 -12.35 -4.24 -9.79
C LEU A 302 -11.85 -2.81 -10.06
N ILE A 303 -11.10 -2.58 -11.14
CA ILE A 303 -10.62 -1.25 -11.53
C ILE A 303 -11.79 -0.26 -11.61
N ALA A 304 -12.91 -0.65 -12.24
CA ALA A 304 -14.10 0.19 -12.33
C ALA A 304 -14.73 0.50 -10.96
N THR A 305 -14.80 -0.49 -10.08
CA THR A 305 -15.33 -0.33 -8.71
C THR A 305 -14.46 0.64 -7.92
N LEU A 306 -13.13 0.44 -7.95
CA LEU A 306 -12.18 1.28 -7.20
C LEU A 306 -12.10 2.71 -7.76
N TYR A 307 -12.19 2.88 -9.08
CA TYR A 307 -12.26 4.21 -9.69
C TYR A 307 -13.52 4.97 -9.27
N SER A 308 -14.67 4.29 -9.21
CA SER A 308 -15.93 4.89 -8.76
C SER A 308 -15.85 5.30 -7.28
N GLU A 309 -15.21 4.46 -6.46
CA GLU A 309 -15.00 4.67 -5.02
C GLU A 309 -13.67 5.36 -4.69
N ARG A 310 -13.00 6.00 -5.67
CA ARG A 310 -11.65 6.59 -5.50
C ARG A 310 -11.56 7.60 -4.36
N LYS A 311 -12.67 8.24 -3.99
CA LYS A 311 -12.77 9.13 -2.81
C LYS A 311 -12.51 8.38 -1.50
N ARG A 312 -13.07 7.18 -1.35
CA ARG A 312 -12.82 6.32 -0.18
C ARG A 312 -11.39 5.78 -0.19
N VAL A 313 -10.90 5.37 -1.36
CA VAL A 313 -9.51 4.92 -1.49
C VAL A 313 -8.54 6.07 -1.15
N HIS A 314 -8.82 7.29 -1.58
CA HIS A 314 -8.03 8.46 -1.23
C HIS A 314 -7.98 8.71 0.29
N GLN A 315 -9.09 8.49 1.01
CA GLN A 315 -9.10 8.59 2.47
C GLN A 315 -8.16 7.57 3.16
N LEU A 316 -7.87 6.43 2.53
CA LEU A 316 -6.85 5.51 3.02
C LEU A 316 -5.45 6.11 2.89
N CYS A 317 -5.18 6.80 1.78
CA CYS A 317 -3.91 7.50 1.56
C CYS A 317 -3.71 8.66 2.56
N THR A 318 -4.77 9.43 2.85
CA THR A 318 -4.69 10.54 3.83
C THR A 318 -4.48 10.02 5.25
N LYS A 319 -4.90 8.80 5.55
CA LYS A 319 -4.70 8.11 6.85
C LYS A 319 -3.42 7.27 6.94
N ALA A 320 -2.53 7.31 5.94
CA ALA A 320 -1.25 6.60 6.00
C ALA A 320 -0.44 6.99 7.26
N ALA A 321 0.10 5.99 7.96
CA ALA A 321 0.91 6.16 9.18
C ALA A 321 2.27 6.81 8.89
N ILE A 322 2.83 6.49 7.73
CA ILE A 322 4.10 7.01 7.25
C ILE A 322 3.80 7.97 6.11
N LYS A 323 4.25 9.22 6.28
CA LYS A 323 4.11 10.26 5.26
C LYS A 323 5.41 10.38 4.48
N VAL A 324 5.27 10.56 3.17
CA VAL A 324 6.39 10.90 2.28
C VAL A 324 6.16 12.33 1.85
N ASP A 325 7.10 13.23 2.15
CA ASP A 325 6.94 14.66 1.90
C ASP A 325 7.87 15.21 0.83
N GLY A 326 8.64 14.35 0.17
CA GLY A 326 9.59 14.76 -0.88
C GLY A 326 10.80 15.55 -0.37
N LEU A 327 11.05 15.64 0.94
CA LEU A 327 12.18 16.39 1.51
C LEU A 327 13.44 15.55 1.78
N GLY A 328 13.47 14.29 1.34
CA GLY A 328 14.56 13.37 1.66
C GLY A 328 15.93 13.82 1.14
N ALA A 329 16.00 14.40 -0.08
CA ALA A 329 17.24 14.95 -0.62
C ALA A 329 17.82 16.08 0.26
N GLN A 330 16.95 16.98 0.74
CA GLN A 330 17.33 18.09 1.61
C GLN A 330 17.79 17.59 2.99
N ARG A 331 17.09 16.59 3.57
CA ARG A 331 17.49 15.97 4.84
C ARG A 331 18.87 15.31 4.75
N ILE A 332 19.10 14.55 3.69
CA ILE A 332 20.38 13.87 3.45
C ILE A 332 21.50 14.90 3.23
N ALA A 333 21.25 15.93 2.41
CA ALA A 333 22.21 17.01 2.19
C ALA A 333 22.59 17.71 3.51
N ALA A 334 21.59 18.04 4.35
CA ALA A 334 21.83 18.65 5.66
C ALA A 334 22.65 17.73 6.59
N ALA A 335 22.34 16.43 6.64
CA ALA A 335 23.09 15.46 7.44
C ALA A 335 24.54 15.34 6.97
N LEU A 336 24.77 15.27 5.66
CA LEU A 336 26.10 15.22 5.04
C LEU A 336 26.93 16.48 5.40
N LEU A 337 26.30 17.66 5.41
CA LEU A 337 26.98 18.91 5.71
C LEU A 337 27.27 19.10 7.21
N ASN A 338 26.35 18.70 8.08
CA ASN A 338 26.44 18.93 9.53
C ASN A 338 27.17 17.80 10.28
N GLY A 339 27.36 16.63 9.67
CA GLY A 339 28.04 15.48 10.30
C GLY A 339 27.20 14.76 11.37
N THR A 340 25.91 15.08 11.46
CA THR A 340 24.94 14.45 12.37
C THR A 340 23.69 14.06 11.61
N GLY A 341 23.30 12.79 11.70
CA GLY A 341 21.95 12.36 11.36
C GLY A 341 20.98 12.77 12.46
N ALA A 342 19.95 13.54 12.14
CA ALA A 342 18.78 13.60 13.02
C ALA A 342 18.15 12.19 12.99
N GLY A 343 18.04 11.55 14.15
CA GLY A 343 17.52 10.18 14.27
C GLY A 343 16.09 10.06 13.76
N LEU A 344 15.82 8.87 13.20
CA LEU A 344 14.57 8.25 12.77
C LEU A 344 13.26 9.04 12.93
N THR A 345 12.51 9.01 11.83
CA THR A 345 11.05 9.01 11.71
C THR A 345 10.39 8.77 13.05
N ALA A 346 9.90 9.85 13.66
CA ALA A 346 8.87 9.70 14.66
C ALA A 346 7.73 8.96 13.96
N LEU A 347 7.44 7.73 14.41
CA LEU A 347 6.10 7.18 14.32
C LEU A 347 5.22 8.26 14.96
N ARG A 348 4.59 9.08 14.12
CA ARG A 348 3.50 9.91 14.63
C ARG A 348 2.44 8.90 14.97
N ASP A 349 2.19 8.75 16.27
CA ASP A 349 1.01 8.05 16.76
C ASP A 349 -0.17 8.59 15.96
N LEU A 350 -0.68 7.76 15.03
CA LEU A 350 -2.01 7.93 14.48
C LEU A 350 -3.02 7.58 15.58
N ASN A 351 -2.95 8.30 16.70
CA ASN A 351 -4.01 8.32 17.68
C ASN A 351 -5.14 9.22 17.15
N GLU A 352 -5.63 8.92 15.94
CA GLU A 352 -7.03 9.21 15.65
C GLU A 352 -7.82 8.18 16.46
N GLN A 353 -8.14 8.55 17.70
CA GLN A 353 -9.11 7.76 18.44
C GLN A 353 -10.39 7.71 17.61
N PRO A 354 -10.96 6.51 17.40
CA PRO A 354 -12.19 6.37 16.66
C PRO A 354 -13.25 7.26 17.30
N GLN A 355 -13.94 8.06 16.49
CA GLN A 355 -14.98 8.99 16.97
C GLN A 355 -16.08 8.27 17.77
N ILE A 356 -16.26 6.98 17.54
CA ILE A 356 -17.22 6.12 18.23
C ILE A 356 -16.48 4.85 18.67
N SER A 357 -16.51 4.57 19.97
CA SER A 357 -16.04 3.32 20.56
C SER A 357 -16.93 2.90 21.71
N TRP A 358 -17.08 1.59 21.93
CA TRP A 358 -17.75 1.05 23.11
C TRP A 358 -16.73 0.29 23.95
N THR A 359 -16.59 0.65 25.21
CA THR A 359 -15.79 -0.10 26.18
C THR A 359 -16.70 -1.12 26.84
N LEU A 360 -16.44 -2.40 26.63
CA LEU A 360 -17.23 -3.49 27.22
C LEU A 360 -16.63 -3.96 28.55
N THR A 361 -15.29 -3.99 28.63
CA THR A 361 -14.48 -4.22 29.83
C THR A 361 -13.18 -3.42 29.71
N ASP A 362 -12.36 -3.38 30.76
CA ASP A 362 -11.08 -2.66 30.76
C ASP A 362 -10.14 -3.05 29.61
N ASN A 363 -10.22 -4.29 29.16
CA ASN A 363 -9.40 -4.84 28.07
C ASN A 363 -10.19 -5.12 26.77
N LEU A 364 -11.51 -4.91 26.73
CA LEU A 364 -12.33 -5.15 25.54
C LEU A 364 -12.97 -3.87 25.03
N ARG A 365 -12.62 -3.51 23.79
CA ARG A 365 -13.15 -2.34 23.10
C ARG A 365 -13.74 -2.73 21.76
N LEU A 366 -14.87 -2.14 21.41
CA LEU A 366 -15.54 -2.39 20.15
C LEU A 366 -15.51 -1.12 19.29
N LEU A 367 -15.09 -1.28 18.04
CA LEU A 367 -14.93 -0.18 17.09
C LEU A 367 -15.69 -0.45 15.79
N PRO A 368 -16.20 0.59 15.11
CA PRO A 368 -16.69 0.45 13.73
C PRO A 368 -15.59 -0.03 12.78
N VAL A 369 -15.94 -0.93 11.88
CA VAL A 369 -15.06 -1.36 10.79
C VAL A 369 -15.10 -0.30 9.68
N THR A 370 -13.97 0.35 9.48
CA THR A 370 -13.72 1.28 8.37
C THR A 370 -12.83 0.65 7.30
N ASP A 371 -12.63 1.34 6.18
CA ASP A 371 -11.83 0.86 5.04
C ASP A 371 -10.38 0.46 5.42
N VAL A 372 -9.79 1.04 6.48
CA VAL A 372 -8.46 0.65 6.99
C VAL A 372 -8.37 -0.82 7.46
N HIS A 373 -9.51 -1.48 7.69
CA HIS A 373 -9.56 -2.87 8.11
C HIS A 373 -9.69 -3.85 6.93
N ILE A 374 -9.77 -3.37 5.68
CA ILE A 374 -10.09 -4.18 4.50
C ILE A 374 -9.29 -5.48 4.44
N ASN A 375 -7.97 -5.42 4.64
CA ASN A 375 -7.10 -6.60 4.53
C ASN A 375 -7.13 -7.47 5.78
N ARG A 376 -7.09 -6.88 6.98
CA ARG A 376 -7.19 -7.64 8.24
C ARG A 376 -8.52 -8.39 8.37
N TYR A 377 -9.61 -7.79 7.88
CA TYR A 377 -10.90 -8.44 7.78
C TYR A 377 -10.86 -9.65 6.85
N LEU A 378 -10.23 -9.53 5.67
CA LEU A 378 -10.05 -10.65 4.73
C LEU A 378 -9.21 -11.76 5.36
N SER A 379 -8.08 -11.42 5.96
CA SER A 379 -7.19 -12.37 6.64
C SER A 379 -7.93 -13.13 7.72
N ALA A 380 -8.66 -12.43 8.60
CA ALA A 380 -9.50 -13.04 9.62
C ALA A 380 -10.58 -13.94 9.00
N ARG A 381 -11.29 -13.47 7.96
CA ARG A 381 -12.34 -14.24 7.29
C ARG A 381 -11.81 -15.54 6.64
N ASN A 382 -10.60 -15.49 6.09
CA ASN A 382 -9.95 -16.63 5.42
C ASN A 382 -9.22 -17.58 6.39
N ARG A 383 -9.21 -17.32 7.71
CA ARG A 383 -8.68 -18.28 8.70
C ARG A 383 -9.37 -19.64 8.54
N SER A 384 -8.58 -20.72 8.64
CA SER A 384 -9.06 -22.11 8.50
C SER A 384 -10.23 -22.43 9.42
N ASP A 385 -10.21 -21.92 10.66
CA ASP A 385 -11.23 -22.20 11.67
C ASP A 385 -12.59 -21.56 11.35
N ASN A 386 -12.57 -20.50 10.54
CA ASN A 386 -13.77 -19.79 10.10
C ASN A 386 -14.38 -20.44 8.84
N ALA A 387 -13.54 -20.93 7.93
CA ALA A 387 -13.97 -21.39 6.61
C ALA A 387 -14.95 -22.57 6.66
N TRP A 388 -14.72 -23.58 7.51
CA TRP A 388 -15.48 -24.84 7.46
C TRP A 388 -16.91 -24.79 8.04
N ARG A 389 -17.32 -23.68 8.68
CA ARG A 389 -18.63 -23.54 9.33
C ARG A 389 -19.53 -22.45 8.73
N MET A 390 -19.10 -21.83 7.63
CA MET A 390 -19.85 -20.75 6.97
C MET A 390 -20.57 -21.23 5.71
N THR A 391 -21.51 -20.43 5.23
CA THR A 391 -22.22 -20.66 3.96
C THR A 391 -21.33 -20.54 2.72
N ILE A 392 -20.17 -19.89 2.87
CA ILE A 392 -19.09 -19.86 1.86
C ILE A 392 -17.86 -20.48 2.52
N THR A 393 -17.44 -21.64 2.03
CA THR A 393 -16.31 -22.39 2.58
C THR A 393 -15.00 -22.13 1.85
N ASP A 394 -15.07 -21.64 0.61
CA ASP A 394 -13.90 -21.36 -0.20
C ASP A 394 -13.14 -20.12 0.29
N ARG A 395 -11.82 -20.16 0.13
CA ARG A 395 -10.96 -18.99 0.38
C ARG A 395 -11.33 -17.88 -0.58
N ILE A 396 -11.59 -16.69 -0.05
CA ILE A 396 -11.92 -15.50 -0.84
C ILE A 396 -10.60 -14.85 -1.28
N ASN A 397 -10.40 -14.65 -2.58
CA ASN A 397 -9.24 -13.89 -3.08
C ASN A 397 -9.47 -12.37 -2.97
N GLU A 398 -8.39 -11.61 -3.09
CA GLU A 398 -8.33 -10.17 -2.94
C GLU A 398 -9.17 -9.44 -3.99
N VAL A 399 -9.21 -9.95 -5.24
CA VAL A 399 -10.01 -9.34 -6.32
C VAL A 399 -11.50 -9.38 -5.97
N GLU A 400 -11.99 -10.52 -5.50
CA GLU A 400 -13.40 -10.68 -5.09
C GLU A 400 -13.69 -9.92 -3.81
N HIS A 401 -12.78 -9.98 -2.83
CA HIS A 401 -12.92 -9.27 -1.57
C HIS A 401 -13.01 -7.76 -1.76
N TYR A 402 -12.09 -7.15 -2.51
CA TYR A 402 -12.12 -5.69 -2.72
C TYR A 402 -13.39 -5.27 -3.49
N ARG A 403 -13.81 -6.04 -4.49
CA ARG A 403 -15.09 -5.76 -5.18
C ARG A 403 -16.29 -5.81 -4.23
N TRP A 404 -16.33 -6.81 -3.34
CA TRP A 404 -17.37 -6.92 -2.32
C TRP A 404 -17.29 -5.78 -1.29
N TRP A 405 -16.10 -5.48 -0.79
CA TRP A 405 -15.84 -4.49 0.26
C TRP A 405 -16.33 -3.08 -0.09
N PHE A 406 -16.14 -2.69 -1.34
CA PHE A 406 -16.54 -1.37 -1.83
C PHE A 406 -18.03 -1.28 -2.21
N ARG A 407 -18.73 -2.42 -2.34
CA ARG A 407 -20.16 -2.48 -2.70
C ARG A 407 -21.08 -2.84 -1.54
N GLN A 408 -20.54 -3.42 -0.47
CA GLN A 408 -21.33 -3.87 0.68
C GLN A 408 -21.89 -2.69 1.50
N THR A 409 -22.98 -2.95 2.21
CA THR A 409 -23.69 -1.98 3.07
C THR A 409 -23.85 -2.51 4.51
N ARG A 410 -22.97 -3.41 4.93
CA ARG A 410 -22.96 -4.01 6.26
C ARG A 410 -22.51 -3.00 7.31
N ASN A 411 -23.24 -2.97 8.43
CA ASN A 411 -22.73 -2.39 9.66
C ASN A 411 -21.80 -3.43 10.29
N SER A 412 -20.50 -3.20 10.18
CA SER A 412 -19.47 -4.12 10.67
C SER A 412 -18.68 -3.47 11.80
N PHE A 413 -18.28 -4.27 12.79
CA PHE A 413 -17.56 -3.86 13.98
C PHE A 413 -16.47 -4.87 14.30
N VAL A 414 -15.40 -4.40 14.92
CA VAL A 414 -14.27 -5.22 15.38
C VAL A 414 -14.14 -5.09 16.88
N LEU A 415 -14.21 -6.23 17.57
CA LEU A 415 -13.91 -6.32 18.99
C LEU A 415 -12.41 -6.49 19.13
N LEU A 416 -11.78 -5.59 19.86
CA LEU A 416 -10.37 -5.61 20.22
C LEU A 416 -10.22 -6.15 21.64
N GLN A 417 -9.17 -6.94 21.86
CA GLN A 417 -8.67 -7.27 23.18
C GLN A 417 -7.23 -6.77 23.29
N ASP A 418 -6.95 -5.90 24.25
CA ASP A 418 -5.62 -5.29 24.42
C ASP A 418 -5.10 -4.65 23.10
N ASP A 419 -6.00 -3.98 22.38
CA ASP A 419 -5.80 -3.35 21.06
C ASP A 419 -5.57 -4.25 19.86
N GLU A 420 -5.61 -5.56 20.06
CA GLU A 420 -5.52 -6.54 18.99
C GLU A 420 -6.91 -7.04 18.55
N PRO A 421 -7.18 -7.20 17.23
CA PRO A 421 -8.43 -7.75 16.74
C PRO A 421 -8.72 -9.15 17.30
N LEU A 422 -9.81 -9.26 18.07
CA LEU A 422 -10.27 -10.51 18.65
C LEU A 422 -11.32 -11.18 17.75
N LEU A 423 -12.37 -10.45 17.35
CA LEU A 423 -13.39 -10.94 16.41
C LEU A 423 -14.03 -9.79 15.62
N TYR A 424 -14.61 -10.13 14.47
CA TYR A 424 -15.45 -9.23 13.69
C TYR A 424 -16.91 -9.64 13.82
N VAL A 425 -17.80 -8.66 13.99
CA VAL A 425 -19.25 -8.85 14.04
C VAL A 425 -19.91 -7.90 13.04
N TRP A 426 -20.99 -8.33 12.40
CA TRP A 426 -21.73 -7.49 11.46
C TRP A 426 -23.23 -7.77 11.52
N HIS A 427 -24.02 -6.77 11.16
CA HIS A 427 -25.47 -6.90 10.94
C HIS A 427 -25.93 -6.08 9.74
N GLN A 428 -27.10 -6.43 9.22
CA GLN A 428 -27.84 -5.72 8.19
C GLN A 428 -29.33 -5.74 8.50
N CYS A 429 -30.02 -4.74 8.00
CA CYS A 429 -31.48 -4.67 7.99
C CYS A 429 -31.99 -4.72 6.56
N THR A 430 -33.15 -5.33 6.37
CA THR A 430 -33.88 -5.33 5.10
C THR A 430 -35.38 -5.38 5.37
N THR A 431 -36.19 -4.98 4.40
CA THR A 431 -37.65 -5.04 4.51
C THR A 431 -38.19 -6.04 3.49
N ILE A 432 -38.92 -7.04 3.96
CA ILE A 432 -39.55 -8.08 3.12
C ILE A 432 -41.04 -8.09 3.47
N ASP A 433 -41.89 -7.93 2.45
CA ASP A 433 -43.35 -7.90 2.59
C ASP A 433 -43.83 -6.91 3.69
N GLY A 434 -43.14 -5.77 3.83
CA GLY A 434 -43.46 -4.71 4.80
C GLY A 434 -42.93 -4.93 6.22
N GLN A 435 -42.34 -6.09 6.51
CA GLN A 435 -41.70 -6.39 7.80
C GLN A 435 -40.20 -6.15 7.74
N VAL A 436 -39.65 -5.47 8.74
CA VAL A 436 -38.20 -5.28 8.89
C VAL A 436 -37.58 -6.54 9.50
N TYR A 437 -36.56 -7.06 8.83
CA TYR A 437 -35.75 -8.18 9.30
C TYR A 437 -34.32 -7.74 9.55
N LEU A 438 -33.76 -8.20 10.66
CA LEU A 438 -32.36 -8.08 10.99
C LEU A 438 -31.67 -9.43 10.85
N PHE A 439 -30.45 -9.41 10.33
CA PHE A 439 -29.62 -10.59 10.23
C PHE A 439 -28.16 -10.18 10.33
N GLY A 440 -27.31 -11.12 10.74
CA GLY A 440 -25.92 -10.83 11.00
C GLY A 440 -25.10 -12.07 11.27
N GLY A 441 -23.85 -11.84 11.64
CA GLY A 441 -22.94 -12.90 12.00
C GLY A 441 -21.65 -12.34 12.56
N TRP A 442 -20.78 -13.24 12.97
CA TRP A 442 -19.45 -12.89 13.47
C TRP A 442 -18.46 -14.00 13.10
N PHE A 443 -17.18 -13.67 13.15
CA PHE A 443 -16.09 -14.63 12.95
C PHE A 443 -14.84 -14.20 13.72
N ALA A 444 -14.02 -15.18 14.10
CA ALA A 444 -12.85 -14.94 14.91
C ALA A 444 -11.72 -14.27 14.09
N ALA A 445 -11.02 -13.31 14.70
CA ALA A 445 -9.75 -12.80 14.20
C ALA A 445 -8.55 -13.45 14.91
N SER A 446 -8.77 -13.99 16.11
CA SER A 446 -7.77 -14.63 16.96
C SER A 446 -8.27 -15.94 17.56
N ASP A 447 -7.34 -16.83 17.94
CA ASP A 447 -7.62 -18.08 18.66
C ASP A 447 -8.05 -17.86 20.12
N ALA A 448 -7.93 -16.63 20.62
CA ALA A 448 -8.35 -16.25 21.97
C ALA A 448 -9.89 -16.12 22.13
N VAL A 449 -10.66 -16.23 21.04
CA VAL A 449 -12.13 -16.12 21.11
C VAL A 449 -12.72 -17.30 21.89
N ASN A 450 -13.52 -16.98 22.91
CA ASN A 450 -14.21 -17.96 23.74
C ASN A 450 -15.72 -17.66 23.85
N PHE A 451 -16.45 -18.49 24.59
CA PHE A 451 -17.91 -18.36 24.77
C PHE A 451 -18.32 -17.01 25.36
N VAL A 452 -17.56 -16.47 26.31
CA VAL A 452 -17.86 -15.20 26.96
C VAL A 452 -17.78 -14.06 25.95
N HIS A 453 -16.75 -14.06 25.10
CA HIS A 453 -16.59 -13.06 24.04
C HIS A 453 -17.76 -13.11 23.05
N ALA A 454 -18.16 -14.30 22.61
CA ALA A 454 -19.28 -14.49 21.69
C ALA A 454 -20.64 -14.09 22.31
N GLN A 455 -20.85 -14.36 23.61
CA GLN A 455 -22.06 -13.94 24.33
C GLN A 455 -22.12 -12.43 24.51
N LEU A 456 -21.01 -11.82 24.92
CA LEU A 456 -20.91 -10.38 25.12
C LEU A 456 -21.22 -9.63 23.82
N ILE A 457 -20.63 -10.04 22.69
CA ILE A 457 -20.85 -9.36 21.42
C ILE A 457 -22.27 -9.55 20.88
N LEU A 458 -22.86 -10.74 21.05
CA LEU A 458 -24.25 -10.99 20.65
C LEU A 458 -25.21 -10.14 21.50
N GLN A 459 -25.01 -10.07 22.81
CA GLN A 459 -25.82 -9.24 23.69
C GLN A 459 -25.72 -7.76 23.33
N TRP A 460 -24.51 -7.26 23.07
CA TRP A 460 -24.30 -5.91 22.57
C TRP A 460 -25.03 -5.67 21.24
N GLN A 461 -24.90 -6.58 20.28
CA GLN A 461 -25.50 -6.47 18.96
C GLN A 461 -27.04 -6.44 19.03
N LEU A 462 -27.64 -7.29 19.85
CA LEU A 462 -29.08 -7.31 20.08
C LEU A 462 -29.57 -6.04 20.78
N THR A 463 -28.80 -5.50 21.73
CA THR A 463 -29.16 -4.26 22.42
C THR A 463 -29.13 -3.07 21.45
N LEU A 464 -28.01 -2.88 20.75
CA LEU A 464 -27.84 -1.79 19.78
C LEU A 464 -28.94 -1.82 18.70
N THR A 465 -29.21 -3.00 18.15
CA THR A 465 -30.19 -3.11 17.07
C THR A 465 -31.63 -3.08 17.56
N GLY A 466 -31.91 -3.51 18.79
CA GLY A 466 -33.22 -3.34 19.42
C GLY A 466 -33.58 -1.88 19.68
N GLU A 467 -32.59 -1.04 20.01
CA GLU A 467 -32.78 0.41 20.13
C GLU A 467 -33.02 1.08 18.76
N ALA A 468 -32.25 0.67 17.73
CA ALA A 468 -32.34 1.26 16.40
C ALA A 468 -33.54 0.75 15.58
N PHE A 469 -33.98 -0.49 15.79
CA PHE A 469 -35.04 -1.17 15.05
C PHE A 469 -35.94 -1.97 16.01
N PRO A 470 -36.74 -1.30 16.86
CA PRO A 470 -37.50 -1.95 17.93
C PRO A 470 -38.53 -2.97 17.44
N ASP A 471 -39.04 -2.83 16.21
CA ASP A 471 -40.04 -3.73 15.62
C ASP A 471 -39.45 -4.81 14.70
N ALA A 472 -38.12 -4.87 14.56
CA ALA A 472 -37.49 -5.79 13.64
C ALA A 472 -37.46 -7.23 14.18
N ILE A 473 -37.66 -8.20 13.29
CA ILE A 473 -37.49 -9.62 13.60
C ILE A 473 -36.05 -10.02 13.24
N TRP A 474 -35.31 -10.49 14.22
CA TRP A 474 -33.98 -11.07 13.97
C TRP A 474 -34.14 -12.46 13.38
N VAL A 475 -33.44 -12.75 12.29
CA VAL A 475 -33.40 -14.08 11.65
C VAL A 475 -31.96 -14.55 11.45
N ALA A 476 -31.73 -15.85 11.63
CA ALA A 476 -30.42 -16.46 11.45
C ALA A 476 -30.50 -17.89 10.94
N VAL A 477 -29.44 -18.31 10.24
CA VAL A 477 -29.20 -19.72 9.87
C VAL A 477 -27.97 -20.22 10.62
N ILE A 478 -28.11 -21.34 11.33
CA ILE A 478 -27.04 -21.90 12.16
C ILE A 478 -26.80 -23.34 11.77
N ASN A 479 -25.57 -23.70 11.41
CA ASN A 479 -25.23 -25.08 11.07
C ASN A 479 -25.55 -26.00 12.26
N LYS A 480 -26.27 -27.10 12.02
CA LYS A 480 -26.72 -28.04 13.06
C LYS A 480 -25.59 -28.68 13.84
N GLN A 481 -24.41 -28.80 13.24
CA GLN A 481 -23.22 -29.35 13.88
C GLN A 481 -22.51 -28.32 14.79
N ASN A 482 -22.82 -27.03 14.66
CA ASN A 482 -22.21 -25.98 15.47
C ASN A 482 -22.95 -25.83 16.82
N ARG A 483 -22.75 -26.80 17.72
CA ARG A 483 -23.39 -26.83 19.04
C ARG A 483 -23.18 -25.54 19.85
N PHE A 484 -21.99 -24.95 19.71
CA PHE A 484 -21.62 -23.70 20.37
C PHE A 484 -22.54 -22.54 19.98
N VAL A 485 -22.72 -22.29 18.67
CA VAL A 485 -23.55 -21.17 18.18
C VAL A 485 -25.05 -21.45 18.40
N ASN A 486 -25.49 -22.71 18.32
CA ASN A 486 -26.88 -23.06 18.62
C ASN A 486 -27.24 -22.73 20.09
N LEU A 487 -26.43 -23.20 21.04
CA LEU A 487 -26.65 -22.93 22.47
C LEU A 487 -26.59 -21.42 22.78
N LEU A 488 -25.69 -20.71 22.13
CA LEU A 488 -25.56 -19.25 22.28
C LEU A 488 -26.84 -18.51 21.86
N ASN A 489 -27.40 -18.85 20.70
CA ASN A 489 -28.61 -18.21 20.17
C ASN A 489 -29.87 -18.62 20.96
N GLU A 490 -29.98 -19.89 21.36
CA GLU A 490 -31.06 -20.36 22.23
C GLU A 490 -31.10 -19.56 23.54
N ARG A 491 -29.93 -19.36 24.20
CA ARG A 491 -29.82 -18.52 25.40
C ARG A 491 -30.15 -17.05 25.17
N ALA A 492 -29.90 -16.55 23.96
CA ALA A 492 -30.26 -15.19 23.56
C ALA A 492 -31.76 -15.05 23.22
N GLY A 493 -32.53 -16.15 23.28
CA GLY A 493 -33.97 -16.17 23.03
C GLY A 493 -34.35 -16.27 21.56
N PHE A 494 -33.49 -16.85 20.73
CA PHE A 494 -33.87 -17.27 19.37
C PHE A 494 -34.63 -18.60 19.45
N ALA A 495 -35.75 -18.69 18.73
CA ALA A 495 -36.57 -19.88 18.60
C ALA A 495 -36.54 -20.41 17.16
N THR A 496 -36.78 -21.71 16.97
CA THR A 496 -36.89 -22.30 15.63
C THR A 496 -38.08 -21.73 14.88
N LEU A 497 -37.86 -21.35 13.62
CA LEU A 497 -38.92 -20.88 12.71
C LEU A 497 -39.73 -22.05 12.16
N ALA A 498 -41.05 -21.96 12.21
CA ALA A 498 -41.94 -22.88 11.49
C ALA A 498 -42.10 -22.47 10.01
N GLU A 499 -42.40 -23.41 9.11
CA GLU A 499 -42.45 -23.17 7.66
C GLU A 499 -43.52 -22.16 7.23
N ASP A 500 -44.57 -21.98 8.03
CA ASP A 500 -45.69 -21.07 7.79
C ASP A 500 -45.44 -19.65 8.34
N GLU A 501 -44.36 -19.44 9.09
CA GLU A 501 -44.03 -18.14 9.64
C GLU A 501 -43.39 -17.21 8.60
N PRO A 502 -43.72 -15.89 8.61
CA PRO A 502 -43.11 -14.91 7.70
C PRO A 502 -41.57 -14.90 7.72
N GLY A 503 -40.97 -15.18 8.88
CA GLY A 503 -39.53 -15.26 9.06
C GLY A 503 -38.89 -16.41 8.28
N TYR A 504 -39.60 -17.50 8.02
CA TYR A 504 -39.07 -18.65 7.28
C TYR A 504 -38.81 -18.29 5.81
N LYS A 505 -39.78 -17.62 5.16
CA LYS A 505 -39.64 -17.09 3.80
C LYS A 505 -38.52 -16.05 3.73
N ALA A 506 -38.40 -15.19 4.75
CA ALA A 506 -37.33 -14.21 4.83
C ALA A 506 -35.95 -14.88 4.89
N VAL A 507 -35.78 -15.92 5.72
CA VAL A 507 -34.53 -16.69 5.81
C VAL A 507 -34.15 -17.30 4.46
N GLN A 508 -35.11 -17.89 3.73
CA GLN A 508 -34.82 -18.49 2.41
C GLN A 508 -34.35 -17.45 1.39
N GLN A 509 -34.89 -16.22 1.43
CA GLN A 509 -34.45 -15.13 0.54
C GLN A 509 -33.07 -14.59 0.94
N LEU A 510 -32.80 -14.47 2.23
CA LEU A 510 -31.56 -13.88 2.74
C LEU A 510 -30.38 -14.86 2.74
N PHE A 511 -30.66 -16.16 2.85
CA PHE A 511 -29.67 -17.23 2.92
C PHE A 511 -29.99 -18.34 1.90
N PRO A 512 -29.97 -18.06 0.59
CA PRO A 512 -30.39 -19.02 -0.43
C PRO A 512 -29.53 -20.30 -0.46
N GLY A 513 -28.31 -20.26 0.08
CA GLY A 513 -27.42 -21.43 0.20
C GLY A 513 -27.63 -22.27 1.47
N ALA A 514 -28.48 -21.86 2.40
CA ALA A 514 -28.74 -22.59 3.63
C ALA A 514 -29.90 -23.58 3.43
N SER A 515 -29.58 -24.87 3.36
CA SER A 515 -30.59 -25.93 3.33
C SER A 515 -31.10 -26.24 4.74
N HIS A 516 -32.41 -26.47 4.88
CA HIS A 516 -33.00 -26.93 6.15
C HIS A 516 -32.47 -28.30 6.61
N GLN A 517 -31.83 -29.07 5.73
CA GLN A 517 -31.17 -30.32 6.13
C GLN A 517 -29.96 -30.05 7.03
N ASP A 518 -29.14 -29.06 6.69
CA ASP A 518 -27.85 -28.80 7.34
C ASP A 518 -27.90 -27.64 8.35
N PHE A 519 -28.90 -26.76 8.25
CA PHE A 519 -29.03 -25.55 9.05
C PHE A 519 -30.35 -25.50 9.81
N ASN A 520 -30.29 -24.96 11.04
CA ASN A 520 -31.45 -24.53 11.81
C ASN A 520 -31.81 -23.11 11.41
N PHE A 521 -33.09 -22.89 11.09
CA PHE A 521 -33.62 -21.55 10.86
C PHE A 521 -34.23 -21.06 12.16
N VAL A 522 -33.76 -19.92 12.65
CA VAL A 522 -34.16 -19.38 13.94
C VAL A 522 -34.51 -17.91 13.84
N ALA A 523 -35.41 -17.46 14.70
CA ALA A 523 -35.77 -16.07 14.82
C ALA A 523 -35.87 -15.61 16.27
N LYS A 524 -35.63 -14.31 16.48
CA LYS A 524 -35.90 -13.61 17.72
C LYS A 524 -36.86 -12.46 17.44
N TYR A 525 -38.02 -12.53 18.07
CA TYR A 525 -39.06 -11.51 17.94
C TYR A 525 -38.80 -10.34 18.87
N PRO A 526 -39.24 -9.13 18.50
CA PRO A 526 -39.18 -7.98 19.39
C PRO A 526 -40.03 -8.25 20.64
N MET A 527 -39.58 -7.75 21.78
CA MET A 527 -40.35 -7.83 23.02
C MET A 527 -41.59 -6.96 22.85
N ARG A 528 -42.75 -7.57 22.64
CA ARG A 528 -44.02 -6.85 22.75
C ARG A 528 -44.17 -6.46 24.21
N THR A 529 -44.07 -5.17 24.52
CA THR A 529 -44.71 -4.65 25.72
C THR A 529 -46.20 -4.83 25.50
N ASP A 530 -46.78 -5.84 26.14
CA ASP A 530 -48.22 -5.94 26.27
C ASP A 530 -48.68 -4.64 26.95
N CYS A 531 -49.31 -3.74 26.19
CA CYS A 531 -50.12 -2.70 26.78
C CYS A 531 -51.32 -3.42 27.42
N GLU A 532 -51.30 -3.49 28.75
CA GLU A 532 -52.50 -3.79 29.56
C GLU A 532 -53.64 -2.81 29.27
#